data_AF-A0A165QDV1-F1
#
_entry.id   AF-A0A165QDV1-F1
#
_cell.length_a   1.000
_cell.length_b   1.000
_cell.length_c   1.000
_cell.angle_alpha   90.00
_cell.angle_beta   90.00
_cell.angle_gamma   90.00
#
_symmetry.space_group_name_H-M   'P 1'
#
loop_
_entity.id
_entity.type
_entity.pdbx_description
1 polymer ?
#
loop_
_entity_poly.entity_id
_entity_poly.type
_entity_poly.pdbx_seq_one_letter_code
_entity_poly.pdbx_strand_id
1 'polypeptide(L)'
;CVLPNFAMTDYASQGKTRDVNVVDLNNLRSHQAYYTALSRSAQAAATIILQGFDRRKIQGGLSLDLKNEFRDLEILDDMTFRESSGTLPLSVVSPLRNVRIAEFLRTQDVSYVPPHMHTSLHWPKSYISELILRPSHTVYAATTAFQEQASKRKKGTKSEQPVKRRKGATIESTMNLSIPSGLKWDNQNYSCAYDVVITSLYYLWLEERTCVTSYLQRANRISALLYDNIVQYSCAQLTFERCRDNIRVALHEINPSYFPYGQSYCALADVAEILLTPVTVPNWRVCYSCSLCRKTTQIEKVPVKVLYTVSELGIQDDLCKYLSTQSRIPRCCTEYSVADLQVLEGPALLVCYIHRISINNLQNLQLVVSSCSWRLCVCVYYGGAHFTMRYVDLQNRTWYYDGMQRNGNC
;
A
#
# COMPACT_ATOMS: atom_id res chain seq x y z
N CYS A 1 29.60 -6.85 15.37
CA CYS A 1 28.89 -7.66 16.38
C CYS A 1 28.46 -8.97 15.72
N VAL A 2 28.74 -10.12 16.33
CA VAL A 2 28.36 -11.45 15.78
C VAL A 2 27.17 -11.96 16.57
N LEU A 3 26.05 -12.23 15.89
CA LEU A 3 24.86 -12.82 16.50
C LEU A 3 24.97 -14.35 16.51
N PRO A 4 24.82 -15.04 17.66
CA PRO A 4 24.86 -16.49 17.70
C PRO A 4 23.65 -17.12 16.99
N ASN A 5 23.89 -17.99 16.01
CA ASN A 5 22.85 -18.61 15.18
C ASN A 5 22.24 -19.89 15.80
N PHE A 6 21.91 -19.85 17.10
CA PHE A 6 21.35 -21.01 17.82
C PHE A 6 19.88 -21.27 17.49
N ALA A 7 19.11 -20.22 17.21
CA ALA A 7 17.72 -20.29 16.80
C ALA A 7 17.44 -19.23 15.73
N MET A 8 16.45 -19.48 14.88
CA MET A 8 16.07 -18.62 13.76
C MET A 8 14.56 -18.49 13.70
N THR A 9 14.06 -17.29 13.38
CA THR A 9 12.66 -17.13 12.98
C THR A 9 12.43 -17.76 11.61
N ASP A 10 11.17 -18.11 11.31
CA ASP A 10 10.71 -18.53 9.99
C ASP A 10 11.15 -17.53 8.90
N TYR A 11 10.95 -16.23 9.11
CA TYR A 11 11.45 -15.18 8.22
C TYR A 11 12.98 -15.24 8.02
N ALA A 12 13.76 -15.30 9.10
CA ALA A 12 15.23 -15.34 9.00
C ALA A 12 15.76 -16.64 8.39
N SER A 13 14.96 -17.72 8.42
CA SER A 13 15.26 -19.01 7.81
C SER A 13 15.02 -19.06 6.30
N GLN A 14 14.27 -18.11 5.73
CA GLN A 14 13.85 -18.17 4.33
C GLN A 14 15.07 -18.28 3.37
N GLY A 15 14.97 -19.20 2.41
CA GLY A 15 16.02 -19.45 1.42
C GLY A 15 17.22 -20.25 1.93
N LYS A 16 17.18 -20.79 3.16
CA LYS A 16 18.25 -21.63 3.72
C LYS A 16 17.89 -23.11 3.70
N THR A 17 18.89 -23.94 3.39
CA THR A 17 18.81 -25.40 3.49
C THR A 17 19.59 -25.86 4.72
N ARG A 18 19.11 -26.88 5.41
CA ARG A 18 19.66 -27.44 6.64
C ARG A 18 19.63 -28.97 6.59
N ASP A 19 20.77 -29.59 6.85
CA ASP A 19 20.91 -31.05 6.89
C ASP A 19 20.13 -31.68 8.05
N VAL A 20 19.99 -30.94 9.16
CA VAL A 20 19.05 -31.23 10.25
C VAL A 20 18.23 -29.98 10.54
N ASN A 21 16.91 -30.10 10.40
CA ASN A 21 15.95 -29.02 10.54
C ASN A 21 15.09 -29.22 11.79
N VAL A 22 15.61 -28.73 12.93
CA VAL A 22 14.86 -28.67 14.19
C VAL A 22 13.93 -27.46 14.14
N VAL A 23 12.63 -27.69 14.25
CA VAL A 23 11.58 -26.65 14.12
C VAL A 23 10.61 -26.67 15.29
N ASP A 24 10.22 -25.48 15.74
CA ASP A 24 9.06 -25.27 16.59
C ASP A 24 7.95 -24.62 15.75
N LEU A 25 6.82 -25.32 15.61
CA LEU A 25 5.68 -24.91 14.80
C LEU A 25 4.54 -24.30 15.65
N ASN A 26 4.61 -24.41 16.98
CA ASN A 26 3.50 -24.09 17.88
C ASN A 26 3.11 -22.60 17.78
N ASN A 27 4.12 -21.73 17.77
CA ASN A 27 3.98 -20.28 17.69
C ASN A 27 3.87 -19.71 16.26
N LEU A 28 3.98 -20.54 15.22
CA LEU A 28 3.90 -20.07 13.84
C LEU A 28 2.47 -19.67 13.46
N ARG A 29 2.32 -18.53 12.78
CA ARG A 29 1.03 -17.85 12.64
C ARG A 29 0.25 -18.22 11.37
N SER A 30 0.93 -18.54 10.26
CA SER A 30 0.30 -18.75 8.94
C SER A 30 0.75 -20.04 8.25
N HIS A 31 0.02 -20.47 7.22
CA HIS A 31 0.42 -21.56 6.31
C HIS A 31 1.82 -21.31 5.71
N GLN A 32 2.11 -20.07 5.31
CA GLN A 32 3.41 -19.70 4.73
C GLN A 32 4.55 -19.82 5.76
N ALA A 33 4.32 -19.46 7.02
CA ALA A 33 5.30 -19.67 8.10
C ALA A 33 5.62 -21.16 8.28
N TYR A 34 4.58 -22.01 8.32
CA TYR A 34 4.71 -23.47 8.39
C TYR A 34 5.48 -24.04 7.20
N TYR A 35 5.09 -23.68 5.99
CA TYR A 35 5.80 -24.06 4.76
C TYR A 35 7.26 -23.60 4.80
N THR A 36 7.51 -22.37 5.24
CA THR A 36 8.86 -21.77 5.29
C THR A 36 9.75 -22.45 6.32
N ALA A 37 9.23 -22.85 7.48
CA ALA A 37 9.98 -23.59 8.48
C ALA A 37 10.25 -25.05 8.05
N LEU A 38 9.25 -25.74 7.47
CA LEU A 38 9.38 -27.13 7.06
C LEU A 38 10.26 -27.32 5.81
N SER A 39 10.16 -26.41 4.82
CA SER A 39 10.94 -26.45 3.57
C SER A 39 12.43 -26.06 3.73
N ARG A 40 12.97 -26.09 4.95
CA ARG A 40 14.41 -25.89 5.21
C ARG A 40 15.20 -27.19 5.22
N SER A 41 14.56 -28.36 5.28
CA SER A 41 15.23 -29.64 5.01
C SER A 41 14.91 -30.16 3.61
N ALA A 42 15.84 -30.93 3.05
CA ALA A 42 15.60 -31.73 1.83
C ALA A 42 14.91 -33.08 2.12
N GLN A 43 14.83 -33.52 3.39
CA GLN A 43 14.29 -34.85 3.75
C GLN A 43 13.39 -34.79 4.99
N ALA A 44 12.33 -35.59 4.99
CA ALA A 44 11.42 -35.70 6.14
C ALA A 44 12.12 -36.29 7.39
N ALA A 45 12.97 -37.30 7.22
CA ALA A 45 13.75 -37.90 8.31
C ALA A 45 14.73 -36.93 9.00
N ALA A 46 15.12 -35.86 8.31
CA ALA A 46 15.97 -34.80 8.81
C ALA A 46 15.20 -33.64 9.47
N THR A 47 13.87 -33.70 9.54
CA THR A 47 13.03 -32.66 10.14
C THR A 47 12.50 -33.10 11.49
N ILE A 48 12.88 -32.37 12.55
CA ILE A 48 12.49 -32.67 13.93
C ILE A 48 11.53 -31.59 14.40
N ILE A 49 10.27 -31.96 14.65
CA ILE A 49 9.24 -31.06 15.16
C ILE A 49 9.22 -31.14 16.69
N LEU A 50 9.54 -30.04 17.37
CA LEU A 50 9.71 -30.00 18.84
C LEU A 50 8.39 -29.99 19.63
N GLN A 51 7.32 -29.46 19.06
CA GLN A 51 6.03 -29.22 19.73
C GLN A 51 4.84 -29.55 18.84
N GLY A 52 3.64 -29.63 19.44
CA GLY A 52 2.39 -29.73 18.72
C GLY A 52 2.17 -28.56 17.74
N PHE A 53 1.30 -28.78 16.75
CA PHE A 53 1.06 -27.81 15.68
C PHE A 53 -0.39 -27.84 15.20
N ASP A 54 -0.89 -26.70 14.69
CA ASP A 54 -2.28 -26.60 14.23
C ASP A 54 -2.41 -27.15 12.81
N ARG A 55 -2.94 -28.38 12.71
CA ARG A 55 -3.16 -29.09 11.42
C ARG A 55 -3.96 -28.25 10.41
N ARG A 56 -4.87 -27.39 10.87
CA ARG A 56 -5.68 -26.52 9.99
C ARG A 56 -4.82 -25.51 9.21
N LYS A 57 -3.70 -25.08 9.78
CA LYS A 57 -2.75 -24.16 9.11
C LYS A 57 -1.97 -24.83 7.97
N ILE A 58 -1.95 -26.16 7.90
CA ILE A 58 -1.35 -26.93 6.80
C ILE A 58 -2.45 -27.41 5.83
N GLN A 59 -3.57 -27.89 6.36
CA GLN A 59 -4.63 -28.55 5.59
C GLN A 59 -5.70 -27.58 5.03
N GLY A 60 -5.70 -26.30 5.42
CA GLY A 60 -6.68 -25.31 4.97
C GLY A 60 -6.58 -24.89 3.50
N GLY A 61 -5.54 -25.32 2.78
CA GLY A 61 -5.29 -24.98 1.39
C GLY A 61 -4.78 -23.55 1.18
N LEU A 62 -4.54 -23.19 -0.08
CA LEU A 62 -4.08 -21.85 -0.47
C LEU A 62 -5.21 -20.81 -0.31
N SER A 63 -4.85 -19.60 0.13
CA SER A 63 -5.75 -18.44 0.16
C SER A 63 -6.23 -18.05 -1.24
N LEU A 64 -7.35 -17.34 -1.34
CA LEU A 64 -7.90 -16.93 -2.64
C LEU A 64 -6.94 -16.01 -3.41
N ASP A 65 -6.31 -15.03 -2.75
CA ASP A 65 -5.25 -14.19 -3.31
C ASP A 65 -4.14 -15.03 -3.95
N LEU A 66 -3.63 -16.03 -3.23
CA LEU A 66 -2.51 -16.86 -3.69
C LEU A 66 -2.95 -17.84 -4.80
N LYS A 67 -4.19 -18.35 -4.77
CA LYS A 67 -4.77 -19.11 -5.89
C LYS A 67 -4.93 -18.24 -7.13
N ASN A 68 -5.34 -16.99 -6.97
CA ASN A 68 -5.49 -16.04 -8.08
C ASN A 68 -4.12 -15.68 -8.68
N GLU A 69 -3.08 -15.50 -7.86
CA GLU A 69 -1.72 -15.30 -8.34
C GLU A 69 -1.20 -16.51 -9.14
N PHE A 70 -1.39 -17.74 -8.64
CA PHE A 70 -1.03 -18.94 -9.42
C PHE A 70 -1.84 -19.07 -10.70
N ARG A 71 -3.14 -18.73 -10.70
CA ARG A 71 -3.98 -18.70 -11.92
C ARG A 71 -3.48 -17.69 -12.95
N ASP A 72 -3.13 -16.48 -12.51
CA ASP A 72 -2.53 -15.46 -13.38
C ASP A 72 -1.22 -15.98 -14.00
N LEU A 73 -0.36 -16.66 -13.22
CA LEU A 73 0.88 -17.27 -13.71
C LEU A 73 0.65 -18.37 -14.75
N GLU A 74 -0.30 -19.28 -14.53
CA GLU A 74 -0.65 -20.35 -15.48
C GLU A 74 -1.24 -19.78 -16.80
N ILE A 75 -1.98 -18.67 -16.74
CA ILE A 75 -2.45 -17.97 -17.94
C ILE A 75 -1.27 -17.33 -18.68
N LEU A 76 -0.33 -16.71 -17.96
CA LEU A 76 0.87 -16.11 -18.55
C LEU A 76 1.81 -17.14 -19.18
N ASP A 77 1.88 -18.36 -18.63
CA ASP A 77 2.64 -19.46 -19.21
C ASP A 77 2.05 -19.89 -20.57
N ASP A 78 0.75 -20.15 -20.65
CA ASP A 78 0.07 -20.46 -21.93
C ASP A 78 0.17 -19.30 -22.93
N MET A 79 0.07 -18.05 -22.47
CA MET A 79 0.32 -16.87 -23.31
C MET A 79 1.75 -16.82 -23.84
N THR A 80 2.75 -17.16 -23.01
CA THR A 80 4.17 -17.19 -23.41
C THR A 80 4.45 -18.30 -24.42
N PHE A 81 3.83 -19.47 -24.24
CA PHE A 81 3.86 -20.55 -25.22
C PHE A 81 3.22 -20.13 -26.56
N ARG A 82 2.07 -19.44 -26.53
CA ARG A 82 1.42 -18.92 -27.73
C ARG A 82 2.21 -17.80 -28.41
N GLU A 83 2.89 -16.96 -27.64
CA GLU A 83 3.76 -15.89 -28.16
C GLU A 83 4.98 -16.49 -28.88
N SER A 84 5.63 -17.50 -28.28
CA SER A 84 6.77 -18.19 -28.91
C SER A 84 6.40 -19.03 -30.13
N SER A 85 5.17 -19.54 -30.21
CA SER A 85 4.63 -20.25 -31.38
C SER A 85 3.97 -19.34 -32.43
N GLY A 86 3.93 -18.01 -32.22
CA GLY A 86 3.30 -17.06 -33.13
C GLY A 86 1.77 -17.14 -33.21
N THR A 87 1.13 -17.78 -32.23
CA THR A 87 -0.33 -18.00 -32.15
C THR A 87 -1.05 -17.07 -31.17
N LEU A 88 -0.33 -16.21 -30.44
CA LEU A 88 -0.93 -15.18 -29.59
C LEU A 88 -1.62 -14.11 -30.45
N PRO A 89 -2.90 -13.75 -30.19
CA PRO A 89 -3.61 -12.74 -30.99
C PRO A 89 -2.96 -11.35 -30.91
N LEU A 90 -2.85 -10.68 -32.07
CA LEU A 90 -2.25 -9.34 -32.20
C LEU A 90 -2.96 -8.23 -31.41
N SER A 91 -4.13 -8.50 -30.82
CA SER A 91 -4.83 -7.59 -29.91
C SER A 91 -4.28 -7.60 -28.47
N VAL A 92 -3.39 -8.55 -28.14
CA VAL A 92 -2.80 -8.73 -26.81
C VAL A 92 -1.43 -8.04 -26.78
N VAL A 93 -1.45 -6.72 -26.53
CA VAL A 93 -0.27 -5.85 -26.68
C VAL A 93 0.18 -5.18 -25.39
N SER A 94 -0.65 -5.20 -24.34
CA SER A 94 -0.34 -4.47 -23.12
C SER A 94 0.95 -4.97 -22.44
N PRO A 95 1.80 -4.07 -21.92
CA PRO A 95 2.94 -4.43 -21.08
C PRO A 95 2.54 -4.68 -19.61
N LEU A 96 1.29 -4.41 -19.22
CA LEU A 96 0.81 -4.57 -17.85
C LEU A 96 0.13 -5.93 -17.67
N ARG A 97 0.67 -6.77 -16.77
CA ARG A 97 0.22 -8.15 -16.49
C ARG A 97 -1.29 -8.34 -16.54
N ASN A 98 -2.03 -7.65 -15.68
CA ASN A 98 -3.47 -7.84 -15.50
C ASN A 98 -4.27 -7.40 -16.74
N VAL A 99 -3.80 -6.36 -17.44
CA VAL A 99 -4.43 -5.85 -18.66
C VAL A 99 -4.16 -6.80 -19.82
N ARG A 100 -2.92 -7.31 -19.96
CA ARG A 100 -2.52 -8.30 -20.96
C ARG A 100 -3.28 -9.62 -20.79
N ILE A 101 -3.47 -10.08 -19.54
CA ILE A 101 -4.34 -11.23 -19.21
C ILE A 101 -5.79 -10.96 -19.64
N ALA A 102 -6.34 -9.79 -19.33
CA ALA A 102 -7.72 -9.45 -19.71
C ALA A 102 -7.90 -9.29 -21.24
N GLU A 103 -6.92 -8.74 -21.94
CA GLU A 103 -6.85 -8.70 -23.41
C GLU A 103 -6.84 -10.11 -23.99
N PHE A 104 -6.00 -11.00 -23.45
CA PHE A 104 -5.93 -12.40 -23.89
C PHE A 104 -7.24 -13.14 -23.64
N LEU A 105 -7.80 -13.08 -22.43
CA LEU A 105 -9.03 -13.80 -22.09
C LEU A 105 -10.25 -13.34 -22.92
N ARG A 106 -10.29 -12.08 -23.39
CA ARG A 106 -11.31 -11.61 -24.36
C ARG A 106 -11.26 -12.30 -25.72
N THR A 107 -10.15 -12.97 -26.05
CA THR A 107 -9.99 -13.74 -27.31
C THR A 107 -10.27 -15.23 -27.14
N GLN A 108 -10.48 -15.71 -25.92
CA GLN A 108 -10.70 -17.13 -25.62
C GLN A 108 -12.19 -17.43 -25.41
N ASP A 109 -12.56 -18.71 -25.49
CA ASP A 109 -13.91 -19.18 -25.13
C ASP A 109 -14.17 -19.07 -23.61
N VAL A 110 -15.43 -18.92 -23.21
CA VAL A 110 -15.84 -18.82 -21.79
C VAL A 110 -15.52 -20.10 -20.99
N SER A 111 -15.33 -21.23 -21.65
CA SER A 111 -14.87 -22.50 -21.05
C SER A 111 -13.34 -22.67 -20.98
N TYR A 112 -12.56 -21.67 -21.39
CA TYR A 112 -11.10 -21.74 -21.38
C TYR A 112 -10.51 -22.04 -20.00
N VAL A 113 -9.53 -22.94 -19.99
CA VAL A 113 -8.63 -23.27 -18.88
C VAL A 113 -7.27 -23.57 -19.53
N PRO A 114 -6.14 -23.07 -19.00
CA PRO A 114 -4.81 -23.39 -19.52
C PRO A 114 -4.58 -24.92 -19.57
N PRO A 115 -3.98 -25.48 -20.64
CA PRO A 115 -3.94 -26.94 -20.87
C PRO A 115 -3.31 -27.78 -19.75
N HIS A 116 -2.40 -27.19 -18.97
CA HIS A 116 -1.66 -27.87 -17.90
C HIS A 116 -2.07 -27.45 -16.49
N MET A 117 -3.12 -26.64 -16.35
CA MET A 117 -3.54 -26.13 -15.05
C MET A 117 -3.96 -27.25 -14.10
N HIS A 118 -3.32 -27.28 -12.93
CA HIS A 118 -3.64 -28.23 -11.87
C HIS A 118 -5.09 -28.08 -11.39
N THR A 119 -5.78 -29.20 -11.13
CA THR A 119 -7.23 -29.23 -10.84
C THR A 119 -7.66 -28.40 -9.63
N SER A 120 -6.77 -28.17 -8.66
CA SER A 120 -7.03 -27.29 -7.49
C SER A 120 -7.02 -25.79 -7.81
N LEU A 121 -6.51 -25.40 -8.98
CA LEU A 121 -6.52 -24.04 -9.51
C LEU A 121 -7.65 -23.80 -10.52
N HIS A 122 -8.34 -24.85 -10.99
CA HIS A 122 -9.48 -24.72 -11.89
C HIS A 122 -10.54 -23.75 -11.35
N TRP A 123 -11.27 -23.14 -12.27
CA TRP A 123 -12.27 -22.11 -11.98
C TRP A 123 -13.62 -22.44 -12.63
N PRO A 124 -14.75 -21.95 -12.07
CA PRO A 124 -16.04 -22.06 -12.72
C PRO A 124 -16.08 -21.23 -14.01
N LYS A 125 -16.95 -21.59 -14.95
CA LYS A 125 -17.10 -20.88 -16.24
C LYS A 125 -17.43 -19.37 -16.11
N SER A 126 -17.99 -18.93 -14.98
CA SER A 126 -18.24 -17.50 -14.71
C SER A 126 -16.97 -16.68 -14.44
N TYR A 127 -15.88 -17.32 -14.02
CA TYR A 127 -14.66 -16.66 -13.57
C TYR A 127 -13.94 -15.89 -14.68
N ILE A 128 -14.04 -16.35 -15.93
CA ILE A 128 -13.52 -15.62 -17.10
C ILE A 128 -14.31 -14.33 -17.34
N SER A 129 -15.64 -14.37 -17.22
CA SER A 129 -16.47 -13.16 -17.32
C SER A 129 -16.13 -12.16 -16.23
N GLU A 130 -15.88 -12.62 -15.00
CA GLU A 130 -15.41 -11.79 -13.88
C GLU A 130 -14.02 -11.18 -14.15
N LEU A 131 -13.09 -11.96 -14.72
CA LEU A 131 -11.74 -11.51 -15.13
C LEU A 131 -11.76 -10.46 -16.24
N ILE A 132 -12.59 -10.66 -17.28
CA ILE A 132 -12.76 -9.75 -18.42
C ILE A 132 -13.42 -8.43 -17.99
N LEU A 133 -14.33 -8.50 -17.00
CA LEU A 133 -15.03 -7.39 -16.38
C LEU A 133 -14.27 -6.75 -15.21
N ARG A 134 -13.06 -7.19 -14.87
CA ARG A 134 -12.13 -6.34 -14.10
C ARG A 134 -11.79 -5.14 -15.00
N PRO A 135 -12.16 -3.89 -14.67
CA PRO A 135 -11.41 -2.76 -15.17
C PRO A 135 -9.91 -3.00 -14.93
N SER A 136 -9.04 -2.34 -15.69
CA SER A 136 -7.58 -2.39 -15.45
C SER A 136 -7.20 -2.05 -14.00
N HIS A 137 -8.13 -1.44 -13.26
CA HIS A 137 -8.23 -1.35 -11.81
C HIS A 137 -9.41 -2.21 -11.30
N THR A 138 -9.20 -3.44 -10.82
CA THR A 138 -9.97 -4.09 -9.71
C THR A 138 -9.63 -5.58 -9.55
N VAL A 139 -9.22 -5.95 -8.34
CA VAL A 139 -9.40 -7.31 -7.79
C VAL A 139 -10.58 -7.32 -6.80
N TYR A 140 -11.33 -6.21 -6.70
CA TYR A 140 -12.32 -5.91 -5.66
C TYR A 140 -13.74 -5.75 -6.21
N ALA A 141 -14.44 -6.85 -6.49
CA ALA A 141 -15.87 -6.83 -6.84
C ALA A 141 -16.69 -8.03 -6.30
N ALA A 142 -16.08 -8.99 -5.61
CA ALA A 142 -16.73 -10.22 -5.16
C ALA A 142 -17.30 -10.12 -3.72
N THR A 143 -18.33 -9.28 -3.51
CA THR A 143 -19.11 -9.32 -2.24
C THR A 143 -20.56 -8.82 -2.34
N THR A 144 -20.95 -8.17 -3.44
CA THR A 144 -22.28 -7.55 -3.59
C THR A 144 -23.44 -8.55 -3.73
N ALA A 145 -23.15 -9.84 -4.01
CA ALA A 145 -24.16 -10.89 -4.17
C ALA A 145 -24.92 -11.29 -2.88
N PHE A 146 -24.43 -10.91 -1.69
CA PHE A 146 -25.05 -11.30 -0.42
C PHE A 146 -26.21 -10.40 0.05
N GLN A 147 -26.49 -9.27 -0.62
CA GLN A 147 -27.47 -8.30 -0.13
C GLN A 147 -28.89 -8.40 -0.74
N GLU A 148 -29.07 -9.09 -1.88
CA GLU A 148 -30.39 -9.14 -2.54
C GLU A 148 -31.46 -9.95 -1.79
N GLN A 149 -31.08 -10.82 -0.84
CA GLN A 149 -32.04 -11.54 0.01
C GLN A 149 -32.53 -10.74 1.23
N ALA A 150 -31.92 -9.60 1.57
CA ALA A 150 -32.24 -8.85 2.79
C ALA A 150 -33.43 -7.87 2.65
N SER A 151 -33.84 -7.49 1.44
CA SER A 151 -34.77 -6.37 1.20
C SER A 151 -36.27 -6.68 1.34
N LYS A 152 -36.65 -7.93 1.68
CA LYS A 152 -38.07 -8.30 1.91
C LYS A 152 -38.55 -8.09 3.35
N ARG A 153 -38.45 -6.86 3.89
CA ARG A 153 -39.20 -6.49 5.11
C ARG A 153 -39.64 -5.01 5.19
N LYS A 154 -40.90 -4.78 4.74
CA LYS A 154 -41.87 -3.73 5.16
C LYS A 154 -41.39 -2.25 5.18
N LYS A 155 -41.87 -1.42 4.24
CA LYS A 155 -43.07 -0.53 4.31
C LYS A 155 -42.83 0.78 5.12
N GLY A 156 -43.23 1.97 4.64
CA GLY A 156 -43.84 2.32 3.33
C GLY A 156 -44.41 3.76 3.31
N THR A 157 -44.98 4.17 2.16
CA THR A 157 -45.86 5.36 1.92
C THR A 157 -45.33 6.77 2.30
N LYS A 158 -45.49 7.85 1.53
CA LYS A 158 -45.80 8.19 0.11
C LYS A 158 -46.10 9.71 0.12
N SER A 159 -45.46 10.50 -0.73
CA SER A 159 -46.11 11.67 -1.36
C SER A 159 -45.33 12.18 -2.59
N GLU A 160 -46.05 12.24 -3.71
CA GLU A 160 -45.64 12.70 -5.04
C GLU A 160 -46.20 14.13 -5.29
N GLN A 161 -45.65 15.08 -6.07
CA GLN A 161 -44.48 15.21 -6.98
C GLN A 161 -44.22 16.75 -7.21
N PRO A 162 -43.62 17.36 -8.29
CA PRO A 162 -43.05 16.84 -9.56
C PRO A 162 -41.65 17.39 -9.96
N VAL A 163 -41.12 16.82 -11.06
CA VAL A 163 -39.81 17.06 -11.69
C VAL A 163 -39.74 18.36 -12.52
N LYS A 164 -38.58 19.02 -12.55
CA LYS A 164 -38.15 19.89 -13.68
C LYS A 164 -36.75 19.53 -14.18
N ARG A 165 -36.69 18.93 -15.38
CA ARG A 165 -35.46 18.73 -16.17
C ARG A 165 -34.88 20.09 -16.60
N ARG A 166 -33.55 20.26 -16.56
CA ARG A 166 -32.82 21.14 -17.50
C ARG A 166 -31.55 20.47 -18.03
N LYS A 167 -31.13 20.94 -19.21
CA LYS A 167 -30.14 20.34 -20.10
C LYS A 167 -28.71 20.54 -19.57
N GLY A 168 -27.80 19.69 -20.02
CA GLY A 168 -26.39 19.78 -19.65
C GLY A 168 -25.70 21.05 -20.17
N ALA A 169 -24.65 21.42 -19.46
CA ALA A 169 -23.61 22.34 -19.90
C ALA A 169 -22.27 21.71 -19.55
N THR A 170 -21.27 21.89 -20.42
CA THR A 170 -19.88 21.47 -20.17
C THR A 170 -19.34 22.25 -18.98
N ILE A 171 -18.82 21.56 -17.97
CA ILE A 171 -18.25 22.20 -16.77
C ILE A 171 -16.74 21.97 -16.75
N GLU A 172 -16.00 22.94 -17.27
CA GLU A 172 -14.70 23.27 -16.72
C GLU A 172 -14.97 24.04 -15.41
N SER A 173 -14.76 23.41 -14.25
CA SER A 173 -14.82 24.11 -12.96
C SER A 173 -13.47 24.11 -12.27
N THR A 174 -12.89 25.30 -12.18
CA THR A 174 -12.13 25.71 -11.00
C THR A 174 -12.98 25.43 -9.76
N MET A 175 -12.59 24.41 -8.99
CA MET A 175 -13.28 24.07 -7.75
C MET A 175 -13.05 25.17 -6.72
N ASN A 176 -14.08 25.98 -6.47
CA ASN A 176 -14.14 26.80 -5.26
C ASN A 176 -14.12 25.86 -4.05
N LEU A 177 -13.01 25.85 -3.32
CA LEU A 177 -12.84 25.09 -2.07
C LEU A 177 -13.74 25.69 -0.98
N SER A 178 -15.00 25.25 -0.96
CA SER A 178 -15.81 25.27 0.25
C SER A 178 -15.07 24.53 1.37
N ILE A 179 -15.17 25.07 2.60
CA ILE A 179 -14.47 24.62 3.83
C ILE A 179 -14.12 23.12 3.79
N PRO A 180 -12.83 22.74 3.88
CA PRO A 180 -12.41 21.36 3.74
C PRO A 180 -13.10 20.45 4.77
N SER A 181 -13.87 19.47 4.29
CA SER A 181 -14.51 18.46 5.15
C SER A 181 -13.69 17.17 5.09
N GLY A 182 -13.15 16.78 6.24
CA GLY A 182 -12.44 15.53 6.44
C GLY A 182 -13.35 14.40 6.92
N LEU A 183 -12.73 13.27 7.27
CA LEU A 183 -13.43 12.10 7.78
C LEU A 183 -14.07 12.33 9.16
N LYS A 184 -15.22 11.70 9.39
CA LYS A 184 -15.90 11.65 10.70
C LYS A 184 -15.47 10.43 11.48
N TRP A 185 -15.13 10.60 12.76
CA TRP A 185 -14.68 9.51 13.61
C TRP A 185 -15.78 8.47 13.83
N ASP A 186 -15.46 7.21 13.54
CA ASP A 186 -16.23 6.02 13.92
C ASP A 186 -15.87 5.63 15.36
N ASN A 187 -16.84 5.79 16.26
CA ASN A 187 -16.74 5.45 17.68
C ASN A 187 -17.01 3.96 17.99
N GLN A 188 -17.50 3.20 17.01
CA GLN A 188 -17.68 1.75 17.09
C GLN A 188 -16.39 1.04 16.70
N ASN A 189 -15.72 1.50 15.63
CA ASN A 189 -14.46 0.95 15.14
C ASN A 189 -13.33 1.98 15.16
N TYR A 190 -13.00 2.50 16.35
CA TYR A 190 -12.01 3.56 16.63
C TYR A 190 -11.12 3.93 15.44
N SER A 191 -11.55 4.92 14.66
CA SER A 191 -10.99 5.18 13.33
C SER A 191 -9.94 6.29 13.25
N CYS A 192 -9.67 7.00 14.35
CA CYS A 192 -8.90 8.25 14.36
C CYS A 192 -7.56 8.19 13.62
N ALA A 193 -6.80 7.10 13.74
CA ALA A 193 -5.54 6.87 13.02
C ALA A 193 -5.72 6.78 11.50
N TYR A 194 -6.80 6.14 11.02
CA TYR A 194 -7.14 6.05 9.61
C TYR A 194 -7.71 7.37 9.09
N ASP A 195 -8.59 7.98 9.88
CA ASP A 195 -9.28 9.22 9.51
C ASP A 195 -8.28 10.33 9.19
N VAL A 196 -7.27 10.50 10.05
CA VAL A 196 -6.27 11.55 9.89
C VAL A 196 -5.33 11.27 8.71
N VAL A 197 -4.84 10.03 8.54
CA VAL A 197 -3.94 9.68 7.42
C VAL A 197 -4.65 9.79 6.07
N ILE A 198 -5.89 9.31 5.98
CA ILE A 198 -6.67 9.36 4.73
C ILE A 198 -7.09 10.81 4.40
N THR A 199 -7.50 11.60 5.39
CA THR A 199 -7.80 13.04 5.17
C THR A 199 -6.54 13.81 4.75
N SER A 200 -5.37 13.50 5.33
CA SER A 200 -4.08 14.07 4.92
C SER A 200 -3.80 13.84 3.44
N LEU A 201 -3.94 12.58 2.99
CA LEU A 201 -3.63 12.18 1.62
C LEU A 201 -4.65 12.69 0.61
N TYR A 202 -5.91 12.88 1.02
CA TYR A 202 -6.93 13.51 0.20
C TYR A 202 -6.61 14.99 -0.08
N TYR A 203 -6.22 15.77 0.93
CA TYR A 203 -5.85 17.18 0.72
C TYR A 203 -4.55 17.34 -0.08
N LEU A 204 -3.55 16.50 0.20
CA LEU A 204 -2.35 16.40 -0.64
C LEU A 204 -2.70 16.10 -2.11
N TRP A 205 -3.62 15.17 -2.36
CA TRP A 205 -4.08 14.86 -3.71
C TRP A 205 -4.86 16.01 -4.36
N LEU A 206 -5.67 16.77 -3.61
CA LEU A 206 -6.40 17.91 -4.17
C LEU A 206 -5.47 19.01 -4.69
N GLU A 207 -4.40 19.32 -3.96
CA GLU A 207 -3.39 20.31 -4.37
C GLU A 207 -2.44 19.76 -5.44
N GLU A 208 -1.80 18.61 -5.17
CA GLU A 208 -0.64 18.11 -5.91
C GLU A 208 -1.00 16.86 -6.75
N ARG A 209 -2.14 16.94 -7.46
CA ARG A 209 -2.78 15.81 -8.18
C ARG A 209 -1.79 14.93 -8.93
N THR A 210 -0.89 15.51 -9.72
CA THR A 210 -0.01 14.76 -10.63
C THR A 210 0.99 13.88 -9.88
N CYS A 211 1.74 14.44 -8.92
CA CYS A 211 2.78 13.68 -8.22
C CYS A 211 2.19 12.74 -7.17
N VAL A 212 1.11 13.14 -6.48
CA VAL A 212 0.41 12.31 -5.48
C VAL A 212 -0.34 11.16 -6.15
N THR A 213 -0.96 11.36 -7.32
CA THR A 213 -1.55 10.25 -8.11
C THR A 213 -0.49 9.24 -8.52
N SER A 214 0.62 9.71 -9.12
CA SER A 214 1.73 8.86 -9.55
C SER A 214 2.34 8.07 -8.38
N TYR A 215 2.43 8.70 -7.20
CA TYR A 215 2.88 8.04 -5.97
C TYR A 215 1.89 6.97 -5.50
N LEU A 216 0.62 7.33 -5.27
CA LEU A 216 -0.38 6.42 -4.70
C LEU A 216 -0.65 5.20 -5.60
N GLN A 217 -0.71 5.38 -6.91
CA GLN A 217 -0.90 4.28 -7.87
C GLN A 217 0.28 3.29 -7.90
N ARG A 218 1.50 3.75 -7.57
CA ARG A 218 2.73 2.97 -7.76
C ARG A 218 3.36 2.45 -6.49
N ALA A 219 3.04 3.03 -5.33
CA ALA A 219 3.64 2.64 -4.06
C ALA A 219 3.31 1.19 -3.68
N ASN A 220 2.04 0.86 -3.49
CA ASN A 220 1.56 -0.51 -3.26
C ASN A 220 0.04 -0.64 -3.50
N ARG A 221 -0.50 -1.86 -3.35
CA ARG A 221 -1.91 -2.18 -3.62
C ARG A 221 -2.91 -1.39 -2.77
N ILE A 222 -2.54 -1.02 -1.54
CA ILE A 222 -3.43 -0.31 -0.60
C ILE A 222 -3.43 1.19 -0.90
N SER A 223 -2.27 1.76 -1.24
CA SER A 223 -2.15 3.13 -1.76
C SER A 223 -2.94 3.31 -3.06
N ALA A 224 -2.90 2.32 -3.96
CA ALA A 224 -3.66 2.35 -5.21
C ALA A 224 -5.18 2.25 -4.97
N LEU A 225 -5.62 1.36 -4.07
CA LEU A 225 -7.03 1.29 -3.63
C LEU A 225 -7.49 2.62 -3.01
N LEU A 226 -6.62 3.30 -2.24
CA LEU A 226 -6.94 4.62 -1.67
C LEU A 226 -7.11 5.66 -2.77
N TYR A 227 -6.25 5.69 -3.79
CA TYR A 227 -6.43 6.55 -4.95
C TYR A 227 -7.76 6.29 -5.67
N ASP A 228 -8.08 5.02 -5.97
CA ASP A 228 -9.32 4.65 -6.65
C ASP A 228 -10.57 5.06 -5.84
N ASN A 229 -10.51 4.95 -4.51
CA ASN A 229 -11.58 5.42 -3.60
C ASN A 229 -11.66 6.96 -3.54
N ILE A 230 -10.54 7.68 -3.55
CA ILE A 230 -10.49 9.16 -3.60
C ILE A 230 -11.13 9.67 -4.90
N VAL A 231 -10.81 9.05 -6.04
CA VAL A 231 -11.42 9.39 -7.33
C VAL A 231 -12.94 9.17 -7.27
N GLN A 232 -13.41 8.01 -6.82
CA GLN A 232 -14.85 7.73 -6.68
C GLN A 232 -15.55 8.72 -5.73
N TYR A 233 -14.92 9.10 -4.62
CA TYR A 233 -15.44 10.14 -3.71
C TYR A 233 -15.55 11.49 -4.41
N SER A 234 -14.53 11.92 -5.15
CA SER A 234 -14.54 13.17 -5.91
C SER A 234 -15.59 13.18 -7.05
N CYS A 235 -15.97 12.01 -7.55
CA CYS A 235 -17.07 11.81 -8.50
C CYS A 235 -18.44 11.57 -7.83
N ALA A 236 -18.55 11.71 -6.51
CA ALA A 236 -19.76 11.47 -5.71
C ALA A 236 -20.35 10.04 -5.84
N GLN A 237 -19.53 9.06 -6.18
CA GLN A 237 -19.89 7.63 -6.28
C GLN A 237 -19.68 6.87 -4.95
N LEU A 238 -18.89 7.45 -4.05
CA LEU A 238 -18.51 6.88 -2.75
C LEU A 238 -18.65 7.97 -1.68
N THR A 239 -18.97 7.62 -0.43
CA THR A 239 -18.82 8.57 0.70
C THR A 239 -17.38 8.55 1.20
N PHE A 240 -16.96 9.60 1.91
CA PHE A 240 -15.59 9.64 2.41
C PHE A 240 -15.36 8.54 3.46
N GLU A 241 -16.33 8.35 4.37
CA GLU A 241 -16.32 7.28 5.36
C GLU A 241 -16.19 5.90 4.68
N ARG A 242 -16.84 5.69 3.53
CA ARG A 242 -16.72 4.43 2.79
C ARG A 242 -15.36 4.25 2.13
N CYS A 243 -14.70 5.33 1.67
CA CYS A 243 -13.29 5.29 1.25
C CYS A 243 -12.40 4.77 2.39
N ARG A 244 -12.56 5.31 3.60
CA ARG A 244 -11.86 4.81 4.79
C ARG A 244 -12.20 3.35 5.10
N ASP A 245 -13.47 2.99 5.12
CA ASP A 245 -13.89 1.65 5.51
C ASP A 245 -13.35 0.58 4.54
N ASN A 246 -13.28 0.88 3.24
CA ASN A 246 -12.62 0.03 2.25
C ASN A 246 -11.12 -0.18 2.58
N ILE A 247 -10.41 0.87 3.00
CA ILE A 247 -9.00 0.78 3.42
C ILE A 247 -8.86 0.03 4.75
N ARG A 248 -9.77 0.24 5.71
CA ARG A 248 -9.81 -0.53 6.98
C ARG A 248 -9.99 -2.02 6.73
N VAL A 249 -10.88 -2.42 5.81
CA VAL A 249 -11.05 -3.82 5.41
C VAL A 249 -9.72 -4.38 4.88
N ALA A 250 -9.11 -3.72 3.89
CA ALA A 250 -7.88 -4.20 3.27
C ALA A 250 -6.68 -4.26 4.24
N LEU A 251 -6.60 -3.33 5.21
CA LEU A 251 -5.58 -3.35 6.27
C LEU A 251 -5.86 -4.46 7.30
N HIS A 252 -7.12 -4.66 7.71
CA HIS A 252 -7.50 -5.76 8.60
C HIS A 252 -7.21 -7.13 7.97
N GLU A 253 -7.47 -7.30 6.67
CA GLU A 253 -7.14 -8.52 5.92
C GLU A 253 -5.63 -8.79 5.86
N ILE A 254 -4.78 -7.74 5.86
CA ILE A 254 -3.32 -7.90 5.96
C ILE A 254 -2.92 -8.37 7.35
N ASN A 255 -3.42 -7.73 8.41
CA ASN A 255 -3.04 -8.07 9.78
C ASN A 255 -4.12 -7.68 10.82
N PRO A 256 -5.02 -8.61 11.19
CA PRO A 256 -6.12 -8.33 12.11
C PRO A 256 -5.70 -7.82 13.49
N SER A 257 -4.48 -8.11 13.96
CA SER A 257 -4.02 -7.69 15.29
C SER A 257 -3.35 -6.31 15.30
N TYR A 258 -2.92 -5.79 14.14
CA TYR A 258 -2.40 -4.42 13.99
C TYR A 258 -3.53 -3.45 13.59
N PHE A 259 -4.53 -3.95 12.86
CA PHE A 259 -5.65 -3.18 12.33
C PHE A 259 -7.00 -3.70 12.87
N PRO A 260 -7.23 -3.76 14.18
CA PRO A 260 -8.41 -4.38 14.77
C PRO A 260 -9.72 -3.63 14.46
N TYR A 261 -10.84 -4.36 14.49
CA TYR A 261 -12.19 -3.82 14.55
C TYR A 261 -12.63 -3.58 16.00
N GLY A 262 -13.75 -2.86 16.17
CA GLY A 262 -14.29 -2.51 17.47
C GLY A 262 -13.50 -1.38 18.16
N GLN A 263 -13.72 -1.25 19.47
CA GLN A 263 -13.13 -0.21 20.32
C GLN A 263 -11.69 -0.54 20.73
N SER A 264 -10.85 -0.84 19.75
CA SER A 264 -9.44 -1.14 19.91
C SER A 264 -8.59 -0.12 19.14
N TYR A 265 -7.55 0.39 19.79
CA TYR A 265 -6.69 1.40 19.19
C TYR A 265 -5.80 0.81 18.10
N CYS A 266 -5.49 1.63 17.08
CA CYS A 266 -4.56 1.30 16.01
C CYS A 266 -3.45 2.35 16.00
N ALA A 267 -2.20 1.93 15.81
CA ALA A 267 -1.09 2.87 15.76
C ALA A 267 -1.06 3.59 14.39
N LEU A 268 -0.99 4.92 14.42
CA LEU A 268 -0.88 5.72 13.21
C LEU A 268 0.36 5.38 12.38
N ALA A 269 1.46 5.01 13.05
CA ALA A 269 2.67 4.56 12.38
C ALA A 269 2.42 3.33 11.48
N ASP A 270 1.67 2.33 11.95
CA ASP A 270 1.37 1.12 11.17
C ASP A 270 0.49 1.43 9.94
N VAL A 271 -0.50 2.31 10.11
CA VAL A 271 -1.38 2.77 9.01
C VAL A 271 -0.57 3.55 7.96
N ALA A 272 0.29 4.47 8.41
CA ALA A 272 1.14 5.26 7.55
C ALA A 272 2.22 4.41 6.86
N GLU A 273 2.84 3.45 7.57
CA GLU A 273 3.88 2.58 7.00
C GLU A 273 3.31 1.72 5.87
N ILE A 274 2.10 1.15 6.00
CA ILE A 274 1.49 0.40 4.90
C ILE A 274 1.00 1.32 3.77
N LEU A 275 0.43 2.50 4.05
CA LEU A 275 -0.06 3.39 2.99
C LEU A 275 1.04 4.16 2.24
N LEU A 276 2.20 4.40 2.87
CA LEU A 276 3.23 5.34 2.42
C LEU A 276 4.65 4.75 2.41
N THR A 277 4.77 3.42 2.47
CA THR A 277 6.01 2.72 2.10
C THR A 277 5.82 2.02 0.76
N PRO A 278 6.54 2.43 -0.30
CA PRO A 278 6.45 1.77 -1.59
C PRO A 278 7.14 0.40 -1.56
N VAL A 279 6.52 -0.58 -2.21
CA VAL A 279 7.08 -1.93 -2.40
C VAL A 279 7.85 -2.04 -3.72
N THR A 280 7.44 -1.28 -4.73
CA THR A 280 7.98 -1.36 -6.11
C THR A 280 8.72 -0.09 -6.53
N VAL A 281 8.13 1.09 -6.36
CA VAL A 281 8.69 2.44 -6.61
C VAL A 281 7.77 3.49 -5.98
N PRO A 282 8.22 4.71 -5.63
CA PRO A 282 9.54 5.32 -5.91
C PRO A 282 10.64 4.91 -4.93
N ASN A 283 11.88 4.96 -5.42
CA ASN A 283 13.10 4.88 -4.62
C ASN A 283 13.83 6.22 -4.72
N TRP A 284 14.54 6.61 -3.67
CA TRP A 284 15.55 7.66 -3.75
C TRP A 284 16.61 7.28 -4.79
N ARG A 285 17.05 8.26 -5.58
CA ARG A 285 18.20 8.12 -6.48
C ARG A 285 19.34 8.92 -5.91
N VAL A 286 20.39 8.23 -5.49
CA VAL A 286 21.57 8.85 -4.86
C VAL A 286 22.83 8.43 -5.57
N CYS A 287 23.85 9.27 -5.52
CA CYS A 287 25.22 8.93 -5.89
C CYS A 287 26.18 9.61 -4.93
N TYR A 288 27.46 9.28 -5.01
CA TYR A 288 28.50 9.95 -4.25
C TYR A 288 29.46 10.67 -5.20
N SER A 289 29.92 11.86 -4.81
CA SER A 289 30.96 12.61 -5.52
C SER A 289 32.23 12.63 -4.68
N CYS A 290 33.33 12.05 -5.19
CA CYS A 290 34.57 12.01 -4.43
C CYS A 290 35.16 13.42 -4.24
N SER A 291 35.30 13.86 -2.98
CA SER A 291 35.97 15.11 -2.60
C SER A 291 37.36 15.31 -3.23
N LEU A 292 38.16 14.24 -3.39
CA LEU A 292 39.53 14.31 -3.94
C LEU A 292 39.58 14.34 -5.48
N CYS A 293 38.93 13.38 -6.16
CA CYS A 293 39.06 13.22 -7.61
C CYS A 293 37.85 13.70 -8.44
N ARG A 294 36.80 14.19 -7.77
CA ARG A 294 35.54 14.69 -8.34
C ARG A 294 34.77 13.70 -9.23
N LYS A 295 35.15 12.42 -9.25
CA LYS A 295 34.38 11.36 -9.92
C LYS A 295 33.10 11.08 -9.14
N THR A 296 31.98 11.08 -9.86
CA THR A 296 30.67 10.64 -9.35
C THR A 296 30.49 9.14 -9.57
N THR A 297 29.84 8.47 -8.63
CA THR A 297 29.58 7.03 -8.72
C THR A 297 28.33 6.71 -9.54
N GLN A 298 28.09 5.42 -9.78
CA GLN A 298 26.80 4.96 -10.31
C GLN A 298 25.65 5.36 -9.37
N ILE A 299 24.45 5.49 -9.94
CA ILE A 299 23.24 5.88 -9.23
C ILE A 299 22.70 4.66 -8.48
N GLU A 300 22.75 4.72 -7.16
CA GLU A 300 22.12 3.75 -6.27
C GLU A 300 20.63 4.09 -6.08
N LYS A 301 19.81 3.06 -5.91
CA LYS A 301 18.37 3.19 -5.63
C LYS A 301 18.08 2.75 -4.20
N VAL A 302 17.79 3.70 -3.31
CA VAL A 302 17.48 3.42 -1.90
C VAL A 302 15.94 3.42 -1.71
N PRO A 303 15.34 2.40 -1.08
CA PRO A 303 13.90 2.39 -0.79
C PRO A 303 13.45 3.62 0.00
N VAL A 304 12.21 4.05 -0.22
CA VAL A 304 11.57 5.08 0.60
C VAL A 304 10.95 4.40 1.82
N LYS A 305 11.09 5.01 3.00
CA LYS A 305 10.50 4.55 4.26
C LYS A 305 10.07 5.73 5.11
N VAL A 306 9.22 5.47 6.11
CA VAL A 306 8.98 6.41 7.21
C VAL A 306 10.31 6.68 7.93
N LEU A 307 10.70 7.95 8.00
CA LEU A 307 11.89 8.39 8.72
C LEU A 307 11.55 8.61 10.20
N TYR A 308 12.32 8.03 11.12
CA TYR A 308 12.16 8.25 12.55
C TYR A 308 13.26 9.20 13.04
N THR A 309 12.87 10.33 13.64
CA THR A 309 13.81 11.33 14.15
C THR A 309 13.41 11.82 15.55
N VAL A 310 14.40 12.32 16.30
CA VAL A 310 14.18 12.85 17.65
C VAL A 310 13.52 14.22 17.61
N SER A 311 13.91 15.08 16.66
CA SER A 311 13.39 16.45 16.51
C SER A 311 13.41 16.93 15.07
N GLU A 312 12.69 18.02 14.80
CA GLU A 312 12.60 18.66 13.48
C GLU A 312 13.96 19.09 12.92
N LEU A 313 14.91 19.46 13.79
CA LEU A 313 16.26 19.88 13.41
C LEU A 313 17.10 18.71 12.89
N GLY A 314 16.78 17.47 13.30
CA GLY A 314 17.49 16.26 12.91
C GLY A 314 17.04 15.65 11.58
N ILE A 315 15.91 16.08 11.00
CA ILE A 315 15.30 15.44 9.81
C ILE A 315 16.32 15.29 8.66
N GLN A 316 17.09 16.34 8.38
CA GLN A 316 18.05 16.33 7.27
C GLN A 316 19.22 15.39 7.54
N ASP A 317 19.79 15.42 8.74
CA ASP A 317 20.93 14.58 9.11
C ASP A 317 20.53 13.09 9.21
N ASP A 318 19.37 12.81 9.82
CA ASP A 318 18.82 11.45 9.91
C ASP A 318 18.45 10.90 8.53
N LEU A 319 17.93 11.73 7.61
CA LEU A 319 17.70 11.33 6.22
C LEU A 319 19.02 11.02 5.50
N CYS A 320 20.01 11.92 5.55
CA CYS A 320 21.29 11.70 4.89
C CYS A 320 22.05 10.49 5.46
N LYS A 321 21.89 10.21 6.76
CA LYS A 321 22.38 9.00 7.44
C LYS A 321 21.60 7.74 7.05
N TYR A 322 20.28 7.83 6.90
CA TYR A 322 19.47 6.74 6.37
C TYR A 322 19.93 6.38 4.95
N LEU A 323 19.99 7.36 4.06
CA LEU A 323 20.42 7.16 2.67
C LEU A 323 21.83 6.57 2.60
N SER A 324 22.79 7.09 3.38
CA SER A 324 24.16 6.59 3.35
C SER A 324 24.34 5.18 3.91
N THR A 325 23.52 4.76 4.90
CA THR A 325 23.55 3.39 5.44
C THR A 325 22.84 2.36 4.55
N GLN A 326 21.90 2.78 3.70
CA GLN A 326 21.18 1.89 2.78
C GLN A 326 21.83 1.79 1.39
N SER A 327 22.58 2.81 0.95
CA SER A 327 23.35 2.75 -0.30
C SER A 327 24.70 2.06 -0.12
N ARG A 328 25.24 1.52 -1.22
CA ARG A 328 26.59 0.94 -1.22
C ARG A 328 27.63 2.05 -1.17
N ILE A 329 28.34 2.17 -0.04
CA ILE A 329 29.46 3.12 0.09
C ILE A 329 30.56 2.75 -0.92
N PRO A 330 30.87 3.61 -1.89
CA PRO A 330 31.83 3.29 -2.94
C PRO A 330 33.27 3.41 -2.46
N ARG A 331 34.21 2.90 -3.26
CA ARG A 331 35.66 3.04 -3.02
C ARG A 331 36.34 3.60 -4.26
N CYS A 332 37.15 4.64 -4.09
CA CYS A 332 38.13 5.02 -5.12
C CYS A 332 39.46 5.48 -4.53
N CYS A 333 39.40 6.41 -3.58
CA CYS A 333 40.53 7.32 -3.29
C CYS A 333 40.63 7.70 -1.81
N THR A 334 39.50 7.73 -1.12
CA THR A 334 39.33 7.94 0.33
C THR A 334 38.05 7.21 0.76
N GLU A 335 37.83 7.09 2.06
CA GLU A 335 36.48 6.81 2.59
C GLU A 335 35.54 7.97 2.25
N TYR A 336 34.29 7.64 1.92
CA TYR A 336 33.25 8.62 1.63
C TYR A 336 32.46 8.93 2.90
N SER A 337 32.13 10.20 3.09
CA SER A 337 31.33 10.70 4.19
C SER A 337 29.89 10.99 3.77
N VAL A 338 29.05 11.39 4.73
CA VAL A 338 27.69 11.89 4.46
C VAL A 338 27.72 13.17 3.62
N ALA A 339 28.79 13.98 3.69
CA ALA A 339 28.94 15.20 2.89
C ALA A 339 29.27 14.92 1.41
N ASP A 340 29.73 13.71 1.07
CA ASP A 340 29.99 13.31 -0.32
C ASP A 340 28.72 12.75 -1.01
N LEU A 341 27.62 12.56 -0.27
CA LEU A 341 26.32 12.08 -0.77
C LEU A 341 25.59 13.16 -1.57
N GLN A 342 25.06 12.79 -2.74
CA GLN A 342 24.21 13.63 -3.58
C GLN A 342 22.85 12.95 -3.81
N VAL A 343 21.77 13.65 -3.45
CA VAL A 343 20.40 13.24 -3.76
C VAL A 343 20.01 13.83 -5.11
N LEU A 344 19.78 12.97 -6.09
CA LEU A 344 19.42 13.36 -7.46
C LEU A 344 17.90 13.42 -7.66
N GLU A 345 17.17 12.53 -6.99
CA GLU A 345 15.72 12.43 -7.03
C GLU A 345 15.23 11.77 -5.73
N GLY A 346 14.09 12.22 -5.20
CA GLY A 346 13.44 11.61 -4.04
C GLY A 346 11.93 11.44 -4.25
N PRO A 347 11.20 10.92 -3.26
CA PRO A 347 9.77 10.65 -3.39
C PRO A 347 8.95 11.95 -3.43
N ALA A 348 7.78 11.88 -4.07
CA ALA A 348 6.78 12.96 -4.00
C ALA A 348 6.24 13.18 -2.57
N LEU A 349 6.19 12.13 -1.76
CA LEU A 349 5.76 12.18 -0.35
C LEU A 349 6.85 11.61 0.55
N LEU A 350 7.19 12.36 1.60
CA LEU A 350 8.07 11.93 2.69
C LEU A 350 7.28 11.98 4.01
N VAL A 351 7.44 10.94 4.83
CA VAL A 351 6.80 10.83 6.15
C VAL A 351 7.87 10.78 7.22
N CYS A 352 7.80 11.70 8.18
CA CYS A 352 8.70 11.76 9.32
C CYS A 352 7.92 11.56 10.62
N TYR A 353 8.27 10.55 11.40
CA TYR A 353 7.82 10.39 12.78
C TYR A 353 8.81 11.14 13.69
N ILE A 354 8.35 12.24 14.27
CA ILE A 354 9.17 13.14 15.11
C ILE A 354 8.78 12.93 16.57
N HIS A 355 9.74 12.55 17.42
CA HIS A 355 9.44 12.29 18.84
C HIS A 355 9.15 13.57 19.65
N ARG A 356 9.84 14.68 19.35
CA ARG A 356 9.63 15.99 19.98
C ARG A 356 9.63 17.07 18.91
N ILE A 357 8.58 17.87 18.86
CA ILE A 357 8.46 19.00 17.94
C ILE A 357 8.29 20.30 18.75
N SER A 358 9.16 21.27 18.52
CA SER A 358 9.15 22.58 19.18
C SER A 358 8.79 23.72 18.21
N ILE A 359 8.11 23.37 17.12
CA ILE A 359 7.77 24.32 16.05
C ILE A 359 6.53 25.15 16.40
N ASN A 360 6.74 26.43 16.67
CA ASN A 360 5.66 27.42 16.73
C ASN A 360 5.11 27.77 15.33
N ASN A 361 5.94 27.73 14.28
CA ASN A 361 5.60 28.12 12.90
C ASN A 361 5.81 26.96 11.90
N LEU A 362 4.81 26.08 11.76
CA LEU A 362 4.86 24.90 10.85
C LEU A 362 5.20 25.28 9.39
N GLN A 363 4.74 26.45 8.95
CA GLN A 363 4.88 26.97 7.58
C GLN A 363 6.35 27.16 7.16
N ASN A 364 7.28 27.29 8.12
CA ASN A 364 8.69 27.50 7.84
C ASN A 364 9.49 26.19 7.74
N LEU A 365 8.89 25.03 8.02
CA LEU A 365 9.61 23.76 7.93
C LEU A 365 9.73 23.33 6.46
N GLN A 366 10.95 23.48 5.92
CA GLN A 366 11.35 22.96 4.63
C GLN A 366 12.55 22.03 4.82
N LEU A 367 12.56 20.93 4.06
CA LEU A 367 13.68 20.01 3.98
C LEU A 367 14.35 20.21 2.62
N VAL A 368 15.62 20.61 2.61
CA VAL A 368 16.39 20.79 1.38
C VAL A 368 17.61 19.88 1.42
N VAL A 369 17.70 18.95 0.47
CA VAL A 369 18.83 18.01 0.38
C VAL A 369 19.33 17.97 -1.06
N SER A 370 20.59 18.35 -1.25
CA SER A 370 21.20 18.55 -2.58
C SER A 370 20.36 19.51 -3.44
N SER A 371 19.82 19.06 -4.57
CA SER A 371 18.93 19.86 -5.44
C SER A 371 17.43 19.65 -5.19
N CYS A 372 17.07 18.79 -4.23
CA CYS A 372 15.68 18.44 -3.94
C CYS A 372 15.17 19.23 -2.72
N SER A 373 13.90 19.65 -2.77
CA SER A 373 13.24 20.41 -1.69
C SER A 373 11.83 19.88 -1.43
N TRP A 374 11.45 19.81 -0.16
CA TRP A 374 10.12 19.45 0.31
C TRP A 374 9.61 20.49 1.32
N ARG A 375 8.36 20.93 1.18
CA ARG A 375 7.64 21.71 2.20
C ARG A 375 6.90 20.80 3.17
N LEU A 376 6.74 21.21 4.42
CA LEU A 376 5.77 20.58 5.31
C LEU A 376 4.34 20.90 4.84
N CYS A 377 3.58 19.86 4.47
CA CYS A 377 2.17 19.99 4.12
C CYS A 377 1.23 19.60 5.26
N VAL A 378 1.58 18.58 6.06
CA VAL A 378 0.72 18.05 7.13
C VAL A 378 1.54 17.75 8.38
N CYS A 379 1.05 18.17 9.53
CA CYS A 379 1.55 17.77 10.84
C CYS A 379 0.43 17.06 11.61
N VAL A 380 0.65 15.81 12.01
CA VAL A 380 -0.29 15.04 12.85
C VAL A 380 0.18 15.06 14.30
N TYR A 381 -0.75 15.34 15.21
CA TYR A 381 -0.54 15.36 16.65
C TYR A 381 -1.20 14.15 17.30
N TYR A 382 -0.60 13.66 18.38
CA TYR A 382 -1.14 12.60 19.22
C TYR A 382 -1.23 13.06 20.68
N GLY A 383 -2.37 12.80 21.32
CA GLY A 383 -2.57 13.08 22.74
C GLY A 383 -3.87 12.47 23.24
N GLY A 384 -3.87 11.92 24.46
CA GLY A 384 -5.08 11.37 25.08
C GLY A 384 -5.76 10.25 24.28
N ALA A 385 -4.97 9.39 23.62
CA ALA A 385 -5.45 8.33 22.70
C ALA A 385 -6.21 8.83 21.44
N HIS A 386 -6.06 10.12 21.10
CA HIS A 386 -6.67 10.76 19.94
C HIS A 386 -5.62 11.33 18.98
N PHE A 387 -5.98 11.46 17.70
CA PHE A 387 -5.16 12.05 16.65
C PHE A 387 -5.87 13.24 15.99
N THR A 388 -5.16 14.35 15.85
CA THR A 388 -5.63 15.57 15.17
C THR A 388 -4.56 16.03 14.20
N MET A 389 -4.88 16.85 13.19
CA MET A 389 -3.85 17.36 12.28
C MET A 389 -3.99 18.83 11.98
N ARG A 390 -2.85 19.42 11.62
CA ARG A 390 -2.77 20.69 10.91
C ARG A 390 -2.33 20.44 9.48
N TYR A 391 -3.05 21.03 8.54
CA TYR A 391 -2.74 21.01 7.13
C TYR A 391 -2.34 22.43 6.68
N VAL A 392 -1.23 22.55 5.96
CA VAL A 392 -0.69 23.80 5.43
C VAL A 392 -0.87 23.80 3.91
N ASP A 393 -1.75 24.67 3.43
CA ASP A 393 -2.04 24.79 2.00
C ASP A 393 -0.96 25.57 1.23
N LEU A 394 -1.05 25.59 -0.10
CA LEU A 394 -0.18 26.31 -1.02
C LEU A 394 -0.19 27.84 -0.83
N GLN A 395 -1.14 28.37 -0.06
CA GLN A 395 -1.18 29.79 0.36
C GLN A 395 -0.60 29.99 1.77
N ASN A 396 0.08 28.99 2.33
CA ASN A 396 0.60 28.94 3.69
C ASN A 396 -0.46 29.13 4.79
N ARG A 397 -1.75 28.88 4.51
CA ARG A 397 -2.80 28.91 5.55
C ARG A 397 -2.86 27.57 6.26
N THR A 398 -3.09 27.62 7.57
CA THR A 398 -3.11 26.42 8.42
C THR A 398 -4.55 26.06 8.80
N TRP A 399 -5.00 24.89 8.39
CA TRP A 399 -6.32 24.31 8.68
C TRP A 399 -6.22 23.30 9.83
N TYR A 400 -7.24 23.18 10.70
CA TYR A 400 -7.19 22.28 11.87
C TYR A 400 -8.32 21.24 11.85
N TYR A 401 -7.93 19.99 11.59
CA TYR A 401 -8.83 18.86 11.53
C TYR A 401 -8.92 18.11 12.86
N ASP A 402 -10.16 17.83 13.27
CA ASP A 402 -10.47 16.91 14.37
C ASP A 402 -11.71 16.06 14.04
N GLY A 403 -11.49 14.79 13.71
CA GLY A 403 -12.57 13.85 13.36
C GLY A 403 -13.55 13.58 14.51
N MET A 404 -13.12 13.73 15.77
CA MET A 404 -13.89 13.40 16.97
C MET A 404 -14.63 14.62 17.51
N GLN A 405 -13.94 15.75 17.70
CA GLN A 405 -14.51 16.96 18.33
C GLN A 405 -15.21 17.89 17.32
N ARG A 406 -14.79 17.90 16.05
CA ARG A 406 -15.34 18.77 15.00
C ARG A 406 -16.21 18.05 13.98
N ASN A 407 -16.50 16.75 14.19
CA ASN A 407 -17.26 15.92 13.27
C ASN A 407 -16.71 15.99 11.82
N GLY A 408 -15.39 15.93 11.70
CA GLY A 408 -14.64 15.95 10.44
C GLY A 408 -14.34 17.33 9.84
N ASN A 409 -14.91 18.43 10.34
CA ASN A 409 -14.69 19.76 9.77
C ASN A 409 -13.30 20.33 10.11
N CYS A 410 -12.66 21.00 9.13
CA CYS A 410 -11.36 21.69 9.27
C CYS A 410 -11.49 23.18 9.65
#